data_AF-A0A1A7Z9B9-F1
#
_entry.id   AF-A0A1A7Z9B9-F1
#
_cell.length_a   1.000
_cell.length_b   1.000
_cell.length_c   1.000
_cell.angle_alpha   90.00
_cell.angle_beta   90.00
_cell.angle_gamma   90.00
#
_symmetry.space_group_name_H-M   'P 1'
#
loop_
_entity.id
_entity.type
_entity.pdbx_description
1 polymer ?
#
loop_
_entity_poly.entity_id
_entity_poly.type
_entity_poly.pdbx_seq_one_letter_code
_entity_poly.pdbx_strand_id
1 'polypeptide(L)'
;ILLDEAGHIKLTDFGLSKESVDADKKAYSFCGTVEYMAPEVVNRRGHTQSADWWSLGVLMFEMLTGTLPFQGKDRNETMNMILKAKLGMPQFLSLEAQSLLRMLFKRNPANRLGAGPDGVEEIKRHAFFSTIDWNKLYRRELQPPFKPAAGKPDDTFCFDPEFTAKTPKDSPGIPPSANAHQLFKGFSFVAPTPMDENKSSPMLSILPIVQVHGGSAKFSDLYELQEDIGVGSYSICKRCVHRVSAMEYAVKIIDKSKRDPSEEIEILMRYGQHPNIITLKDVRNF
;
A
#
# COMPACT_ATOMS: atom_id res chain seq x y z
N ILE A 1 10.94 -1.10 -9.11
CA ILE A 1 10.69 -2.57 -9.13
C ILE A 1 11.92 -3.23 -8.56
N LEU A 2 11.77 -4.04 -7.50
CA LEU A 2 12.88 -4.74 -6.83
C LEU A 2 12.64 -6.25 -6.88
N LEU A 3 13.69 -7.02 -6.58
CA LEU A 3 13.61 -8.48 -6.42
C LEU A 3 13.85 -8.84 -4.95
N ASP A 4 13.11 -9.81 -4.42
CA ASP A 4 13.45 -10.45 -3.15
C ASP A 4 14.53 -11.54 -3.33
N GLU A 5 15.00 -12.12 -2.21
CA GLU A 5 16.06 -13.14 -2.21
C GLU A 5 15.73 -14.41 -3.02
N ALA A 6 14.44 -14.68 -3.22
CA ALA A 6 13.96 -15.80 -4.02
C ALA A 6 13.82 -15.44 -5.50
N GLY A 7 13.94 -14.14 -5.85
CA GLY A 7 13.80 -13.62 -7.21
C GLY A 7 12.39 -13.16 -7.55
N HIS A 8 11.46 -13.08 -6.58
CA HIS A 8 10.12 -12.55 -6.85
C HIS A 8 10.14 -11.03 -6.87
N ILE A 9 9.30 -10.47 -7.74
CA ILE A 9 9.16 -9.03 -7.90
C ILE A 9 8.45 -8.43 -6.68
N LYS A 10 8.95 -7.28 -6.24
CA LYS A 10 8.33 -6.38 -5.27
C LYS A 10 8.19 -4.99 -5.89
N LEU A 11 6.96 -4.45 -5.85
CA LEU A 11 6.75 -3.04 -6.10
C LEU A 11 7.15 -2.26 -4.85
N THR A 12 7.78 -1.11 -5.07
CA THR A 12 8.23 -0.19 -4.03
C THR A 12 7.88 1.22 -4.47
N ASP A 13 8.05 2.18 -3.57
CA ASP A 13 7.77 3.60 -3.78
C ASP A 13 6.33 3.89 -4.23
N PHE A 14 5.43 3.94 -3.25
CA PHE A 14 4.02 4.28 -3.44
C PHE A 14 3.77 5.80 -3.30
N GLY A 15 4.81 6.63 -3.38
CA GLY A 15 4.70 8.09 -3.16
C GLY A 15 3.84 8.82 -4.20
N LEU A 16 3.61 8.19 -5.36
CA LEU A 16 2.72 8.69 -6.42
C LEU A 16 1.35 7.99 -6.45
N SER A 17 1.12 7.01 -5.57
CA SER A 17 -0.15 6.31 -5.51
C SER A 17 -1.29 7.25 -5.13
N LYS A 18 -2.44 7.06 -5.77
CA LYS A 18 -3.64 7.85 -5.52
C LYS A 18 -4.79 6.92 -5.19
N GLU A 19 -5.33 7.06 -4.00
CA GLU A 19 -6.63 6.44 -3.69
C GLU A 19 -7.71 7.09 -4.54
N SER A 20 -8.59 6.25 -5.11
CA SER A 20 -9.71 6.72 -5.92
C SER A 20 -10.81 7.29 -5.03
N VAL A 21 -10.67 8.54 -4.62
CA VAL A 21 -11.62 9.25 -3.75
C VAL A 21 -12.73 9.97 -4.51
N ASP A 22 -12.55 10.24 -5.81
CA ASP A 22 -13.48 11.05 -6.61
C ASP A 22 -14.59 10.20 -7.25
N ALA A 23 -15.79 10.78 -7.38
CA ALA A 23 -16.96 10.14 -7.99
C ALA A 23 -16.71 9.62 -9.42
N ASP A 24 -15.85 10.32 -10.17
CA ASP A 24 -15.46 9.96 -11.53
C ASP A 24 -14.22 9.04 -11.59
N LYS A 25 -13.63 8.69 -10.44
CA LYS A 25 -12.42 7.86 -10.30
C LYS A 25 -11.23 8.34 -11.15
N LYS A 26 -11.10 9.66 -11.33
CA LYS A 26 -10.05 10.29 -12.13
C LYS A 26 -9.08 11.08 -11.26
N ALA A 27 -7.80 11.06 -11.64
CA ALA A 27 -6.77 11.94 -11.12
C ALA A 27 -6.32 12.92 -12.20
N TYR A 28 -5.87 14.11 -11.79
CA TYR A 28 -5.46 15.19 -12.70
C TYR A 28 -4.00 15.61 -12.53
N SER A 29 -3.30 15.03 -11.56
CA SER A 29 -1.89 15.30 -11.30
C SER A 29 -1.03 14.96 -12.51
N PHE A 30 -0.05 15.81 -12.80
CA PHE A 30 0.98 15.56 -13.80
C PHE A 30 2.24 15.09 -13.07
N CYS A 31 2.38 13.78 -12.87
CA CYS A 31 3.47 13.19 -12.09
C CYS A 31 3.93 11.86 -12.69
N GLY A 32 5.18 11.48 -12.37
CA GLY A 32 5.85 10.28 -12.89
C GLY A 32 6.97 10.59 -13.88
N THR A 33 7.61 9.53 -14.36
CA THR A 33 8.66 9.57 -15.37
C THR A 33 8.03 9.66 -16.76
N VAL A 34 8.41 10.67 -17.56
CA VAL A 34 7.71 11.07 -18.79
C VAL A 34 7.59 9.92 -19.79
N GLU A 35 8.64 9.12 -19.92
CA GLU A 35 8.78 7.96 -20.80
C GLU A 35 7.73 6.87 -20.52
N TYR A 36 7.22 6.80 -19.29
CA TYR A 36 6.21 5.82 -18.86
C TYR A 36 4.80 6.41 -18.80
N MET A 37 4.64 7.72 -19.03
CA MET A 37 3.33 8.38 -18.93
C MET A 37 2.42 8.02 -20.10
N ALA A 38 1.15 7.76 -19.79
CA ALA A 38 0.12 7.54 -20.79
C ALA A 38 -0.24 8.83 -21.56
N PRO A 39 -0.73 8.74 -22.82
CA PRO A 39 -1.10 9.90 -23.63
C PRO A 39 -2.11 10.85 -22.98
N GLU A 40 -3.05 10.31 -22.20
CA GLU A 40 -4.05 11.08 -21.46
C GLU A 40 -3.44 11.88 -20.29
N VAL A 41 -2.38 11.37 -19.66
CA VAL A 41 -1.60 12.06 -18.61
C VAL A 41 -0.80 13.19 -19.26
N VAL A 42 -0.12 12.89 -20.38
CA VAL A 42 0.65 13.88 -21.15
C VAL A 42 -0.23 15.04 -21.62
N ASN A 43 -1.45 14.75 -22.08
CA ASN A 43 -2.43 15.74 -22.50
C ASN A 43 -3.20 16.43 -21.35
N ARG A 44 -2.93 16.07 -20.08
CA ARG A 44 -3.59 16.64 -18.89
C ARG A 44 -5.13 16.53 -18.94
N ARG A 45 -5.67 15.45 -19.51
CA ARG A 45 -7.14 15.24 -19.65
C ARG A 45 -7.78 14.53 -18.46
N GLY A 46 -7.01 14.34 -17.39
CA GLY A 46 -7.33 13.40 -16.33
C GLY A 46 -7.04 11.96 -16.75
N HIS A 47 -6.76 11.11 -15.78
CA HIS A 47 -6.42 9.71 -15.99
C HIS A 47 -7.05 8.82 -14.92
N THR A 48 -7.24 7.55 -15.27
CA THR A 48 -7.73 6.48 -14.39
C THR A 48 -6.65 5.40 -14.28
N GLN A 49 -6.97 4.28 -13.63
CA GLN A 49 -6.11 3.09 -13.59
C GLN A 49 -5.66 2.60 -14.98
N SER A 50 -6.34 2.98 -16.08
CA SER A 50 -5.90 2.61 -17.42
C SER A 50 -4.51 3.15 -17.77
N ALA A 51 -4.07 4.24 -17.12
CA ALA A 51 -2.73 4.79 -17.29
C ALA A 51 -1.66 3.78 -16.83
N ASP A 52 -1.92 3.01 -15.78
CA ASP A 52 -0.99 1.99 -15.29
C ASP A 52 -0.78 0.87 -16.32
N TRP A 53 -1.81 0.52 -17.10
CA TRP A 53 -1.69 -0.45 -18.19
C TRP A 53 -0.83 0.05 -19.35
N TRP A 54 -0.81 1.36 -19.59
CA TRP A 54 0.15 1.94 -20.54
C TRP A 54 1.58 1.81 -20.01
N SER A 55 1.81 2.18 -18.75
CA SER A 55 3.12 2.09 -18.11
C SER A 55 3.62 0.64 -18.03
N LEU A 56 2.71 -0.32 -17.81
CA LEU A 56 3.00 -1.76 -17.93
C LEU A 56 3.47 -2.10 -19.35
N GLY A 57 2.79 -1.58 -20.38
CA GLY A 57 3.20 -1.75 -21.77
C GLY A 57 4.61 -1.20 -22.05
N VAL A 58 4.94 -0.02 -21.53
CA VAL A 58 6.28 0.58 -21.63
C VAL A 58 7.33 -0.31 -20.98
N LEU A 59 7.09 -0.73 -19.74
CA LEU A 59 7.99 -1.62 -19.00
C LEU A 59 8.18 -2.97 -19.70
N MET A 60 7.11 -3.57 -20.20
CA MET A 60 7.19 -4.84 -20.93
C MET A 60 7.99 -4.70 -22.21
N PHE A 61 7.79 -3.61 -22.96
CA PHE A 61 8.58 -3.34 -24.15
C PHE A 61 10.07 -3.23 -23.80
N GLU A 62 10.41 -2.43 -22.79
CA GLU A 62 11.78 -2.25 -22.33
C GLU A 62 12.44 -3.56 -21.87
N MET A 63 11.74 -4.40 -21.11
CA MET A 63 12.27 -5.72 -20.72
C MET A 63 12.51 -6.66 -21.91
N LEU A 64 11.69 -6.55 -22.96
CA LEU A 64 11.77 -7.41 -24.14
C LEU A 64 12.77 -6.92 -25.18
N THR A 65 13.05 -5.62 -25.25
CA THR A 65 13.88 -5.01 -26.30
C THR A 65 15.16 -4.34 -25.79
N GLY A 66 15.25 -4.08 -24.48
CA GLY A 66 16.31 -3.27 -23.88
C GLY A 66 16.23 -1.78 -24.20
N THR A 67 15.11 -1.30 -24.77
CA THR A 67 14.93 0.08 -25.23
C THR A 67 13.53 0.59 -24.94
N LEU A 68 13.35 1.91 -24.83
CA LEU A 68 12.04 2.51 -24.66
C LEU A 68 11.25 2.56 -25.98
N PRO A 69 9.91 2.37 -25.95
CA PRO A 69 9.08 2.45 -27.15
C PRO A 69 8.95 3.88 -27.70
N PHE A 70 9.05 4.88 -26.83
CA PHE A 70 8.97 6.31 -27.18
C PHE A 70 10.00 7.09 -26.38
N GLN A 71 11.03 7.60 -27.04
CA GLN A 71 12.05 8.45 -26.42
C GLN A 71 12.64 9.39 -27.47
N GLY A 72 12.59 10.69 -27.18
CA GLY A 72 13.22 11.74 -27.98
C GLY A 72 14.49 12.28 -27.32
N LYS A 73 15.10 13.28 -27.94
CA LYS A 73 16.30 13.96 -27.42
C LYS A 73 16.02 14.81 -26.20
N ASP A 74 14.78 15.29 -26.08
CA ASP A 74 14.32 16.08 -24.96
C ASP A 74 12.89 15.69 -24.55
N ARG A 75 12.47 16.27 -23.42
CA ARG A 75 11.15 16.01 -22.82
C ARG A 75 10.00 16.32 -23.78
N ASN A 76 10.08 17.39 -24.56
CA ASN A 76 9.00 17.80 -25.46
C ASN A 76 8.91 16.85 -26.66
N GLU A 77 10.05 16.39 -27.19
CA GLU A 77 10.10 15.39 -28.24
C GLU A 77 9.54 14.04 -27.76
N THR A 78 9.93 13.57 -26.56
CA THR A 78 9.37 12.36 -25.95
C THR A 78 7.85 12.47 -25.79
N MET A 79 7.34 13.57 -25.25
CA MET A 79 5.90 13.82 -25.15
C MET A 79 5.21 13.77 -26.52
N ASN A 80 5.78 14.41 -27.54
CA ASN A 80 5.24 14.38 -28.90
C ASN A 80 5.20 12.95 -29.47
N MET A 81 6.23 12.14 -29.22
CA MET A 81 6.28 10.74 -29.63
C MET A 81 5.19 9.91 -28.95
N ILE A 82 5.03 10.03 -27.63
CA ILE A 82 3.95 9.36 -26.89
C ILE A 82 2.59 9.70 -27.52
N LEU A 83 2.36 10.96 -27.86
CA LEU A 83 1.09 11.42 -28.42
C LEU A 83 0.84 10.99 -29.87
N LYS A 84 1.89 10.90 -30.71
CA LYS A 84 1.71 10.84 -32.18
C LYS A 84 2.48 9.74 -32.89
N ALA A 85 3.61 9.27 -32.36
CA ALA A 85 4.47 8.33 -33.08
C ALA A 85 3.80 6.96 -33.27
N LYS A 86 4.10 6.28 -34.38
CA LYS A 86 3.71 4.88 -34.53
C LYS A 86 4.62 4.02 -33.65
N LEU A 87 4.05 3.02 -32.98
CA LEU A 87 4.84 2.04 -32.23
C LEU A 87 5.67 1.22 -33.22
N GLY A 88 6.99 1.33 -33.13
CA GLY A 88 7.90 0.43 -33.84
C GLY A 88 7.86 -0.94 -33.17
N MET A 89 7.42 -1.97 -33.89
CA MET A 89 7.35 -3.33 -33.36
C MET A 89 8.51 -4.17 -33.91
N PRO A 90 9.48 -4.59 -33.07
CA PRO A 90 10.57 -5.43 -33.52
C PRO A 90 10.08 -6.82 -33.95
N GLN A 91 10.63 -7.32 -35.06
CA GLN A 91 10.22 -8.61 -35.65
C GLN A 91 10.66 -9.83 -34.84
N PHE A 92 11.66 -9.68 -33.97
CA PHE A 92 12.15 -10.78 -33.11
C PHE A 92 11.22 -11.09 -31.94
N LEU A 93 10.23 -10.22 -31.64
CA LEU A 93 9.27 -10.46 -30.58
C LEU A 93 8.26 -11.53 -31.02
N SER A 94 7.85 -12.40 -30.08
CA SER A 94 6.82 -13.40 -30.36
C SER A 94 5.49 -12.73 -30.76
N LEU A 95 4.65 -13.44 -31.51
CA LEU A 95 3.36 -12.90 -31.96
C LEU A 95 2.46 -12.52 -30.79
N GLU A 96 2.52 -13.27 -29.70
CA GLU A 96 1.78 -13.02 -28.46
C GLU A 96 2.27 -11.73 -27.79
N ALA A 97 3.59 -11.51 -27.71
CA ALA A 97 4.15 -10.29 -27.17
C ALA A 97 3.75 -9.07 -28.01
N GLN A 98 3.87 -9.18 -29.34
CA GLN A 98 3.46 -8.12 -30.26
C GLN A 98 1.96 -7.81 -30.12
N SER A 99 1.12 -8.83 -30.01
CA SER A 99 -0.33 -8.67 -29.80
C SER A 99 -0.62 -7.90 -28.51
N LEU A 100 -0.05 -8.35 -27.39
CA LEU A 100 -0.26 -7.72 -26.08
C LEU A 100 0.14 -6.25 -26.09
N LEU A 101 1.34 -5.94 -26.60
CA LEU A 101 1.85 -4.58 -26.68
C LEU A 101 0.95 -3.69 -27.55
N ARG A 102 0.44 -4.18 -28.70
CA ARG A 102 -0.52 -3.42 -29.53
C ARG A 102 -1.82 -3.10 -28.79
N MET A 103 -2.26 -3.96 -27.87
CA MET A 103 -3.48 -3.75 -27.09
C MET A 103 -3.27 -2.84 -25.88
N LEU A 104 -2.07 -2.84 -25.26
CA LEU A 104 -1.70 -1.93 -24.19
C LEU A 104 -1.38 -0.50 -24.71
N PHE A 105 -0.77 -0.38 -25.90
CA PHE A 105 -0.44 0.92 -26.51
C PHE A 105 -1.60 1.57 -27.28
N LYS A 106 -2.84 1.34 -26.85
CA LYS A 106 -4.00 2.09 -27.36
C LYS A 106 -4.02 3.47 -26.73
N ARG A 107 -3.93 4.51 -27.57
CA ARG A 107 -3.91 5.91 -27.14
C ARG A 107 -5.22 6.39 -26.53
N ASN A 108 -6.34 5.89 -27.04
CA ASN A 108 -7.61 6.07 -26.37
C ASN A 108 -7.65 5.09 -25.17
N PRO A 109 -7.66 5.59 -23.92
CA PRO A 109 -7.67 4.72 -22.74
C PRO A 109 -8.87 3.77 -22.70
N ALA A 110 -10.03 4.16 -23.24
CA ALA A 110 -11.21 3.30 -23.27
C ALA A 110 -11.06 2.05 -24.17
N ASN A 111 -10.14 2.10 -25.13
CA ASN A 111 -9.85 0.97 -26.03
C ASN A 111 -8.65 0.15 -25.57
N ARG A 112 -8.03 0.52 -24.44
CA ARG A 112 -6.83 -0.13 -23.92
C ARG A 112 -7.21 -1.41 -23.20
N LEU A 113 -6.43 -2.47 -23.39
CA LEU A 113 -6.64 -3.73 -22.68
C LEU A 113 -6.61 -3.49 -21.16
N GLY A 114 -7.61 -4.04 -20.47
CA GLY A 114 -7.77 -3.85 -19.03
C GLY A 114 -8.53 -2.58 -18.62
N ALA A 115 -9.01 -1.79 -19.58
CA ALA A 115 -9.96 -0.70 -19.33
C ALA A 115 -11.42 -1.12 -19.42
N GLY A 116 -11.69 -2.33 -19.93
CA GLY A 116 -13.04 -2.91 -20.01
C GLY A 116 -13.61 -3.33 -18.65
N PRO A 117 -14.85 -3.83 -18.62
CA PRO A 117 -15.54 -4.22 -17.39
C PRO A 117 -14.83 -5.35 -16.63
N ASP A 118 -14.13 -6.22 -17.35
CA ASP A 118 -13.35 -7.32 -16.78
C ASP A 118 -11.98 -6.87 -16.24
N GLY A 119 -11.57 -5.63 -16.54
CA GLY A 119 -10.35 -5.02 -16.04
C GLY A 119 -9.11 -5.91 -16.23
N VAL A 120 -8.36 -6.11 -15.14
CA VAL A 120 -7.12 -6.90 -15.14
C VAL A 120 -7.31 -8.34 -15.64
N GLU A 121 -8.51 -8.92 -15.54
CA GLU A 121 -8.75 -10.28 -16.00
C GLU A 121 -8.62 -10.41 -17.53
N GLU A 122 -8.86 -9.35 -18.29
CA GLU A 122 -8.57 -9.33 -19.73
C GLU A 122 -7.07 -9.48 -20.01
N ILE A 123 -6.23 -8.84 -19.19
CA ILE A 123 -4.77 -8.93 -19.29
C ILE A 123 -4.31 -10.33 -18.91
N LYS A 124 -4.81 -10.88 -17.80
CA LYS A 124 -4.45 -12.21 -17.31
C LYS A 124 -4.77 -13.33 -18.30
N ARG A 125 -5.85 -13.20 -19.07
CA ARG A 125 -6.28 -14.16 -20.09
C ARG A 125 -5.54 -14.03 -21.43
N HIS A 126 -4.74 -12.98 -21.63
CA HIS A 126 -4.05 -12.78 -22.89
C HIS A 126 -3.04 -13.93 -23.15
N ALA A 127 -2.93 -14.36 -24.42
CA ALA A 127 -2.13 -15.53 -24.82
C ALA A 127 -0.65 -15.47 -24.39
N PHE A 128 -0.09 -14.26 -24.27
CA PHE A 128 1.26 -14.02 -23.73
C PHE A 128 1.46 -14.62 -22.33
N PHE A 129 0.41 -14.65 -21.50
CA PHE A 129 0.44 -15.21 -20.15
C PHE A 129 -0.17 -16.61 -20.05
N SER A 130 -0.39 -17.30 -21.18
CA SER A 130 -1.06 -18.61 -21.22
C SER A 130 -0.37 -19.71 -20.39
N THR A 131 0.93 -19.58 -20.15
CA THR A 131 1.72 -20.51 -19.33
C THR A 131 1.71 -20.18 -17.84
N ILE A 132 1.10 -19.07 -17.44
CA ILE A 132 1.10 -18.58 -16.05
C ILE A 132 -0.14 -19.06 -15.32
N ASP A 133 0.07 -19.89 -14.30
CA ASP A 133 -0.95 -20.13 -13.28
C ASP A 133 -0.93 -18.98 -12.26
N TRP A 134 -1.90 -18.07 -12.38
CA TRP A 134 -1.99 -16.88 -11.54
C TRP A 134 -2.17 -17.18 -10.05
N ASN A 135 -2.82 -18.30 -9.71
CA ASN A 135 -3.02 -18.70 -8.31
C ASN A 135 -1.71 -19.21 -7.70
N LYS A 136 -0.96 -20.03 -8.46
CA LYS A 136 0.38 -20.46 -8.05
C LYS A 136 1.35 -19.28 -7.97
N LEU A 137 1.29 -18.35 -8.91
CA LEU A 137 2.12 -17.14 -8.90
C LEU A 137 1.84 -16.30 -7.64
N TYR A 138 0.57 -16.08 -7.30
CA TYR A 138 0.16 -15.34 -6.11
C TYR A 138 0.66 -15.99 -4.82
N ARG A 139 0.56 -17.32 -4.71
CA ARG A 139 1.08 -18.10 -3.57
C ARG A 139 2.60 -18.32 -3.59
N ARG A 140 3.33 -17.72 -4.55
CA ARG A 140 4.79 -17.86 -4.71
C ARG A 140 5.24 -19.32 -4.94
N GLU A 141 4.40 -20.12 -5.58
CA GLU A 141 4.68 -21.53 -5.90
C GLU A 141 5.40 -21.70 -7.25
N LEU A 142 5.42 -20.65 -8.09
CA LEU A 142 6.20 -20.64 -9.33
C LEU A 142 7.62 -20.16 -9.03
N GLN A 143 8.62 -20.97 -9.41
CA GLN A 143 10.02 -20.57 -9.25
C GLN A 143 10.36 -19.41 -10.20
N PRO A 144 10.94 -18.31 -9.70
CA PRO A 144 11.41 -17.22 -10.55
C PRO A 144 12.50 -17.68 -11.53
N PRO A 145 12.53 -17.16 -12.76
CA PRO A 145 13.53 -17.53 -13.77
C PRO A 145 14.94 -17.02 -13.43
N PHE A 146 15.04 -16.02 -12.56
CA PHE A 146 16.28 -15.46 -12.07
C PHE A 146 16.22 -15.39 -10.55
N LYS A 147 17.16 -16.07 -9.89
CA LYS A 147 17.41 -15.92 -8.46
C LYS A 147 18.65 -15.04 -8.30
N PRO A 148 18.56 -13.89 -7.62
CA PRO A 148 19.74 -13.07 -7.38
C PRO A 148 20.76 -13.86 -6.55
N ALA A 149 22.03 -13.48 -6.68
CA ALA A 149 23.01 -13.94 -5.70
C ALA A 149 22.51 -13.54 -4.31
N ALA A 150 22.55 -14.47 -3.36
CA ALA A 150 22.15 -14.21 -1.99
C ALA A 150 23.35 -14.52 -1.10
N GLY A 151 23.80 -13.51 -0.36
CA GLY A 151 24.82 -13.65 0.66
C GLY A 151 24.18 -13.62 2.05
N LYS A 152 24.82 -12.95 3.01
CA LYS A 152 24.22 -12.65 4.31
C LYS A 152 23.07 -11.64 4.17
N PRO A 153 22.15 -11.57 5.14
CA PRO A 153 21.03 -10.62 5.11
C PRO A 153 21.45 -9.15 4.93
N ASP A 154 22.66 -8.80 5.38
CA ASP A 154 23.19 -7.44 5.35
C ASP A 154 24.06 -7.15 4.11
N ASP A 155 24.19 -8.10 3.20
CA ASP A 155 25.06 -7.94 2.04
C ASP A 155 24.42 -7.02 0.99
N THR A 156 25.23 -6.10 0.46
CA THR A 156 24.75 -5.04 -0.45
C THR A 156 25.33 -5.14 -1.87
N PHE A 157 25.79 -6.32 -2.31
CA PHE A 157 26.47 -6.49 -3.60
C PHE A 157 25.59 -6.21 -4.82
N CYS A 158 24.26 -6.23 -4.68
CA CYS A 158 23.30 -5.84 -5.73
C CYS A 158 23.00 -4.33 -5.77
N PHE A 159 23.64 -3.52 -4.93
CA PHE A 159 23.45 -2.07 -4.86
C PHE A 159 24.70 -1.32 -5.31
N ASP A 160 24.50 -0.11 -5.85
CA ASP A 160 25.58 0.71 -6.36
C ASP A 160 26.58 1.11 -5.24
N PRO A 161 27.90 0.89 -5.41
CA PRO A 161 28.94 1.34 -4.50
C PRO A 161 28.87 2.82 -4.15
N GLU A 162 28.32 3.67 -5.04
CA GLU A 162 28.13 5.09 -4.76
C GLU A 162 27.28 5.33 -3.49
N PHE A 163 26.33 4.44 -3.19
CA PHE A 163 25.50 4.55 -2.00
C PHE A 163 26.04 3.72 -0.84
N THR A 164 26.50 2.49 -1.10
CA THR A 164 26.90 1.54 -0.04
C THR A 164 28.24 1.89 0.61
N ALA A 165 29.11 2.64 -0.08
CA ALA A 165 30.37 3.12 0.49
C ALA A 165 30.20 4.36 1.41
N LYS A 166 29.01 5.00 1.41
CA LYS A 166 28.73 6.16 2.26
C LYS A 166 28.34 5.71 3.66
N THR A 167 28.83 6.39 4.69
CA THR A 167 28.38 6.14 6.07
C THR A 167 26.91 6.53 6.21
N PRO A 168 26.01 5.67 6.72
CA PRO A 168 24.62 6.02 6.94
C PRO A 168 24.55 7.10 8.02
N LYS A 169 24.15 8.30 7.63
CA LYS A 169 23.99 9.45 8.52
C LYS A 169 22.77 10.25 8.09
N ASP A 170 22.01 10.72 9.07
CA ASP A 170 20.96 11.68 8.81
C ASP A 170 21.58 13.03 8.41
N SER A 171 21.11 13.58 7.30
CA SER A 171 21.45 14.93 6.91
C SER A 171 20.84 15.93 7.90
N PRO A 172 21.55 16.99 8.31
CA PRO A 172 20.98 18.01 9.19
C PRO A 172 19.77 18.67 8.52
N GLY A 173 18.61 18.57 9.17
CA GLY A 173 17.37 19.22 8.74
C GLY A 173 17.19 20.58 9.40
N ILE A 174 16.37 21.44 8.77
CA ILE A 174 15.91 22.68 9.39
C ILE A 174 14.96 22.31 10.54
N PRO A 175 15.05 22.94 11.73
CA PRO A 175 14.09 22.70 12.80
C PRO A 175 12.65 22.89 12.30
N PRO A 176 11.74 21.95 12.57
CA PRO A 176 10.35 22.07 12.13
C PRO A 176 9.70 23.30 12.75
N SER A 177 8.79 23.94 12.03
CA SER A 177 7.99 25.04 12.58
C SER A 177 7.10 24.53 13.72
N ALA A 178 6.69 25.43 14.62
CA ALA A 178 5.89 25.07 15.79
C ALA A 178 4.62 24.26 15.46
N ASN A 179 4.02 24.50 14.29
CA ASN A 179 2.79 23.84 13.84
C ASN A 179 3.03 22.62 12.93
N ALA A 180 4.28 22.26 12.62
CA ALA A 180 4.58 21.14 11.72
C ALA A 180 4.00 19.80 12.22
N HIS A 181 3.89 19.63 13.54
CA HIS A 181 3.29 18.45 14.15
C HIS A 181 1.83 18.21 13.72
N GLN A 182 1.11 19.27 13.29
CA GLN A 182 -0.27 19.16 12.82
C GLN A 182 -0.35 18.55 11.40
N LEU A 183 0.67 18.76 10.56
CA LEU A 183 0.72 18.24 9.19
C LEU A 183 0.90 16.72 9.14
N PHE A 184 1.59 16.15 10.13
CA PHE A 184 1.91 14.72 10.19
C PHE A 184 1.07 13.95 11.22
N LYS A 185 -0.08 14.50 11.61
CA LYS A 185 -1.02 13.83 12.51
C LYS A 185 -1.50 12.52 11.88
N GLY A 186 -1.43 11.42 12.63
CA GLY A 186 -1.80 10.09 12.14
C GLY A 186 -0.74 9.39 11.29
N PHE A 187 0.48 9.95 11.18
CA PHE A 187 1.57 9.34 10.42
C PHE A 187 2.13 8.06 11.07
N SER A 188 2.18 8.00 12.40
CA SER A 188 2.70 6.83 13.11
C SER A 188 1.81 5.61 12.91
N PHE A 189 2.38 4.55 12.35
CA PHE A 189 1.71 3.28 12.10
C PHE A 189 2.62 2.10 12.47
N VAL A 190 2.05 1.06 13.07
CA VAL A 190 2.71 -0.22 13.33
C VAL A 190 1.80 -1.29 12.76
N ALA A 191 2.29 -2.07 11.80
CA ALA A 191 1.53 -3.18 11.25
C ALA A 191 1.27 -4.22 12.35
N PRO A 192 0.04 -4.77 12.48
CA PRO A 192 -0.21 -5.87 13.38
C PRO A 192 0.67 -7.06 12.97
N THR A 193 1.41 -7.62 13.92
CA THR A 193 2.21 -8.82 13.69
C THR A 193 1.29 -9.99 13.36
N PRO A 194 1.55 -10.78 12.30
CA PRO A 194 0.81 -12.01 12.04
C PRO A 194 1.19 -13.06 13.09
N MET A 195 0.52 -13.03 14.24
CA MET A 195 0.48 -14.12 15.21
C MET A 195 -0.91 -14.77 15.13
N ASP A 196 -0.93 -16.04 14.72
CA ASP A 196 -2.01 -17.04 14.80
C ASP A 196 -3.37 -16.74 14.13
N GLU A 197 -3.46 -16.96 12.81
CA GLU A 197 -4.73 -17.17 12.09
C GLU A 197 -5.38 -18.56 12.36
N ASN A 198 -4.91 -19.32 13.35
CA ASN A 198 -5.42 -20.66 13.67
C ASN A 198 -6.22 -20.71 14.98
N LYS A 199 -7.25 -19.88 15.13
CA LYS A 199 -8.38 -20.17 16.03
C LYS A 199 -9.71 -19.83 15.37
N SER A 200 -10.34 -20.86 14.83
CA SER A 200 -11.76 -20.87 14.49
C SER A 200 -12.58 -20.34 15.68
N SER A 201 -13.22 -19.19 15.50
CA SER A 201 -14.18 -18.67 16.48
C SER A 201 -15.60 -19.01 16.01
N PRO A 202 -16.44 -19.65 16.83
CA PRO A 202 -17.81 -19.94 16.45
C PRO A 202 -18.65 -18.65 16.47
N MET A 203 -19.55 -18.55 15.49
CA MET A 203 -20.63 -17.57 15.39
C MET A 203 -21.44 -17.52 16.70
N LEU A 204 -21.39 -16.40 17.45
CA LEU A 204 -22.42 -16.06 18.42
C LEU A 204 -22.70 -14.56 18.51
N SER A 205 -23.91 -14.23 18.08
CA SER A 205 -24.85 -13.19 18.54
C SER A 205 -24.34 -11.77 18.84
N ILE A 206 -24.76 -10.88 17.96
CA ILE A 206 -24.92 -9.44 18.12
C ILE A 206 -25.61 -9.08 19.45
N LEU A 207 -25.00 -8.18 20.23
CA LEU A 207 -25.73 -7.20 21.03
C LEU A 207 -25.04 -5.83 20.86
N PRO A 208 -25.75 -4.79 20.37
CA PRO A 208 -25.26 -3.43 20.43
C PRO A 208 -25.52 -2.85 21.82
N ILE A 209 -24.72 -1.83 22.18
CA ILE A 209 -25.02 -0.66 23.04
C ILE A 209 -23.75 -0.32 23.83
N VAL A 210 -23.12 0.79 23.43
CA VAL A 210 -22.18 1.52 24.29
C VAL A 210 -23.02 2.26 25.32
N GLN A 211 -22.99 1.83 26.58
CA GLN A 211 -23.51 2.63 27.69
C GLN A 211 -22.40 3.56 28.17
N VAL A 212 -22.39 4.80 27.68
CA VAL A 212 -21.71 5.91 28.38
C VAL A 212 -22.61 6.28 29.57
N HIS A 213 -22.54 5.50 30.64
CA HIS A 213 -23.21 5.84 31.91
C HIS A 213 -22.14 6.17 32.95
N GLY A 214 -22.26 7.38 33.51
CA GLY A 214 -21.59 7.80 34.75
C GLY A 214 -22.11 7.03 35.96
N GLY A 215 -21.95 5.71 35.94
CA GLY A 215 -22.21 4.86 37.09
C GLY A 215 -21.07 4.98 38.09
N SER A 216 -21.39 5.18 39.36
CA SER A 216 -20.47 5.34 40.51
C SER A 216 -19.53 4.15 40.78
N ALA A 217 -19.52 3.12 39.93
CA ALA A 217 -18.64 1.97 40.07
C ALA A 217 -17.22 2.31 39.61
N LYS A 218 -16.23 1.99 40.45
CA LYS A 218 -14.81 2.16 40.13
C LYS A 218 -14.37 1.07 39.15
N PHE A 219 -13.32 1.35 38.38
CA PHE A 219 -12.77 0.36 37.44
C PHE A 219 -12.45 -0.98 38.12
N SER A 220 -11.88 -0.94 39.33
CA SER A 220 -11.50 -2.12 40.14
C SER A 220 -12.67 -3.04 40.49
N ASP A 221 -13.89 -2.49 40.52
CA ASP A 221 -15.10 -3.23 40.89
C ASP A 221 -15.58 -4.14 39.75
N LEU A 222 -15.24 -3.78 38.50
CA LEU A 222 -15.67 -4.46 37.28
C LEU A 222 -14.55 -5.25 36.62
N TYR A 223 -13.32 -4.79 36.75
CA TYR A 223 -12.16 -5.34 36.05
C TYR A 223 -11.01 -5.64 37.01
N GLU A 224 -10.29 -6.71 36.72
CA GLU A 224 -9.03 -7.06 37.35
C GLU A 224 -7.87 -6.75 36.42
N LEU A 225 -6.95 -5.88 36.83
CA LEU A 225 -5.73 -5.55 36.08
C LEU A 225 -4.72 -6.69 36.18
N GLN A 226 -4.05 -6.97 35.07
CA GLN A 226 -2.99 -7.98 34.98
C GLN A 226 -1.71 -7.34 34.42
N GLU A 227 -0.89 -8.12 33.70
CA GLU A 227 0.40 -7.69 33.20
C GLU A 227 0.34 -6.51 32.21
N ASP A 228 1.48 -5.81 32.09
CA ASP A 228 1.68 -4.77 31.10
C ASP A 228 1.82 -5.40 29.71
N ILE A 229 1.02 -4.91 28.75
CA ILE A 229 1.05 -5.36 27.36
C ILE A 229 1.56 -4.27 26.41
N GLY A 230 1.78 -3.05 26.91
CA GLY A 230 2.41 -1.98 26.14
C GLY A 230 2.68 -0.73 26.98
N VAL A 231 3.76 -0.01 26.67
CA VAL A 231 4.14 1.24 27.35
C VAL A 231 4.31 2.33 26.30
N GLY A 232 3.66 3.47 26.52
CA GLY A 232 3.80 4.68 25.72
C GLY A 232 4.24 5.86 26.57
N SER A 233 4.58 6.98 25.92
CA SER A 233 5.16 8.16 26.57
C SER A 233 4.27 8.80 27.66
N TYR A 234 2.96 8.58 27.60
CA TYR A 234 1.95 9.13 28.52
C TYR A 234 0.86 8.12 28.89
N SER A 235 1.05 6.84 28.56
CA SER A 235 0.04 5.80 28.80
C SER A 235 0.67 4.43 29.02
N ILE A 236 0.00 3.59 29.80
CA ILE A 236 0.34 2.17 29.97
C ILE A 236 -0.86 1.34 29.54
N CYS A 237 -0.64 0.39 28.64
CA CYS A 237 -1.62 -0.61 28.25
C CYS A 237 -1.42 -1.86 29.10
N LYS A 238 -2.48 -2.32 29.77
CA LYS A 238 -2.50 -3.54 30.57
C LYS A 238 -3.55 -4.50 30.03
N ARG A 239 -3.31 -5.81 30.19
CA ARG A 239 -4.39 -6.79 30.07
C ARG A 239 -5.30 -6.66 31.30
N CYS A 240 -6.60 -6.82 31.12
CA CYS A 240 -7.55 -6.90 32.21
C CYS A 240 -8.64 -7.93 31.93
N VAL A 241 -9.25 -8.45 33.00
CA VAL A 241 -10.34 -9.42 32.92
C VAL A 241 -11.58 -8.83 33.55
N HIS A 242 -12.70 -8.87 32.85
CA HIS A 242 -13.98 -8.47 33.42
C HIS A 242 -14.45 -9.52 34.42
N ARG A 243 -14.65 -9.12 35.68
CA ARG A 243 -14.84 -10.04 36.82
C ARG A 243 -16.04 -10.96 36.67
N VAL A 244 -17.12 -10.48 36.03
CA VAL A 244 -18.37 -11.24 35.90
C VAL A 244 -18.37 -12.16 34.69
N SER A 245 -17.90 -11.68 33.53
CA SER A 245 -17.95 -12.47 32.28
C SER A 245 -16.70 -13.29 32.04
N ALA A 246 -15.65 -13.10 32.83
CA ALA A 246 -14.31 -13.66 32.62
C ALA A 246 -13.70 -13.33 31.24
N MET A 247 -14.24 -12.32 30.55
CA MET A 247 -13.75 -11.90 29.23
C MET A 247 -12.50 -11.03 29.38
N GLU A 248 -11.52 -11.25 28.52
CA GLU A 248 -10.26 -10.50 28.49
C GLU A 248 -10.37 -9.24 27.63
N TYR A 249 -9.76 -8.17 28.10
CA TYR A 249 -9.69 -6.88 27.41
C TYR A 249 -8.30 -6.25 27.56
N ALA A 250 -8.00 -5.29 26.71
CA ALA A 250 -6.89 -4.37 26.89
C ALA A 250 -7.42 -3.05 27.48
N VAL A 251 -6.77 -2.53 28.51
CA VAL A 251 -7.07 -1.21 29.10
C VAL A 251 -5.88 -0.30 28.93
N LYS A 252 -6.11 0.88 28.37
CA LYS A 252 -5.11 1.95 28.24
C LYS A 252 -5.32 2.97 29.36
N ILE A 253 -4.35 3.06 30.26
CA ILE A 253 -4.35 3.97 31.40
C ILE A 253 -3.56 5.22 30.99
N ILE A 254 -4.21 6.38 31.00
CA ILE A 254 -3.65 7.65 30.53
C ILE A 254 -3.54 8.62 31.72
N ASP A 255 -2.37 9.22 31.88
CA ASP A 255 -2.16 10.31 32.85
C ASP A 255 -2.72 11.63 32.29
N LYS A 256 -3.88 12.04 32.81
CA LYS A 256 -4.59 13.25 32.36
C LYS A 256 -3.82 14.55 32.57
N SER A 257 -2.85 14.56 33.49
CA SER A 257 -1.98 15.74 33.67
C SER A 257 -1.00 15.92 32.50
N LYS A 258 -0.71 14.82 31.77
CA LYS A 258 0.23 14.80 30.65
C LYS A 258 -0.47 14.80 29.29
N ARG A 259 -1.68 14.23 29.19
CA ARG A 259 -2.42 14.13 27.92
C ARG A 259 -3.93 14.13 28.14
N ASP A 260 -4.64 14.94 27.36
CA ASP A 260 -6.10 14.86 27.22
C ASP A 260 -6.49 13.69 26.31
N PRO A 261 -7.28 12.69 26.79
CA PRO A 261 -7.71 11.54 26.00
C PRO A 261 -8.97 11.77 25.16
N SER A 262 -9.61 12.95 25.23
CA SER A 262 -10.94 13.20 24.64
C SER A 262 -11.00 12.89 23.14
N GLU A 263 -9.96 13.28 22.40
CA GLU A 263 -9.86 13.03 20.97
C GLU A 263 -9.74 11.53 20.64
N GLU A 264 -8.94 10.78 21.41
CA GLU A 264 -8.74 9.34 21.20
C GLU A 264 -10.05 8.58 21.44
N ILE A 265 -10.81 8.98 22.47
CA ILE A 265 -12.12 8.42 22.78
C ILE A 265 -13.10 8.68 21.63
N GLU A 266 -13.15 9.90 21.09
CA GLU A 266 -14.06 10.27 20.00
C GLU A 266 -13.81 9.45 18.74
N ILE A 267 -12.53 9.25 18.37
CA ILE A 267 -12.14 8.44 17.21
C ILE A 267 -12.62 6.99 17.39
N LEU A 268 -12.36 6.38 18.54
CA LEU A 268 -12.75 4.98 18.78
C LEU A 268 -14.27 4.80 18.84
N MET A 269 -15.00 5.80 19.33
CA MET A 269 -16.47 5.81 19.29
C MET A 269 -17.01 5.90 17.85
N ARG A 270 -16.36 6.70 17.00
CA ARG A 270 -16.80 6.92 15.60
C ARG A 270 -16.53 5.71 14.71
N TYR A 271 -15.42 5.02 14.92
CA TYR A 271 -14.96 3.93 14.05
C TYR A 271 -15.06 2.52 14.67
N GLY A 272 -15.61 2.39 15.87
CA GLY A 272 -15.66 1.12 16.61
C GLY A 272 -16.45 -0.03 15.96
N GLN A 273 -17.16 0.23 14.85
CA GLN A 273 -17.86 -0.78 14.05
C GLN A 273 -17.03 -1.32 12.88
N HIS A 274 -15.86 -0.75 12.59
CA HIS A 274 -15.02 -1.20 11.48
C HIS A 274 -14.31 -2.51 11.85
N PRO A 275 -14.29 -3.54 10.96
CA PRO A 275 -13.79 -4.88 11.30
C PRO A 275 -12.31 -4.92 11.68
N ASN A 276 -11.53 -3.93 11.23
CA ASN A 276 -10.08 -3.83 11.48
C ASN A 276 -9.70 -2.77 12.53
N ILE A 277 -10.66 -2.19 13.26
CA ILE A 277 -10.40 -1.18 14.29
C ILE A 277 -10.86 -1.72 15.63
N ILE A 278 -10.04 -1.53 16.66
CA ILE A 278 -10.38 -1.92 18.03
C ILE A 278 -11.64 -1.19 18.50
N THR A 279 -12.59 -1.92 19.07
CA THR A 279 -13.83 -1.34 19.60
C THR A 279 -13.63 -0.87 21.04
N LEU A 280 -13.88 0.42 21.30
CA LEU A 280 -13.93 0.94 22.67
C LEU A 280 -15.14 0.34 23.42
N LYS A 281 -14.88 -0.25 24.59
CA LYS A 281 -15.92 -0.88 25.42
C LYS A 281 -16.39 -0.02 26.57
N ASP A 282 -15.48 0.65 27.27
CA ASP A 282 -15.79 1.48 28.45
C ASP A 282 -14.71 2.57 28.62
N VAL A 283 -15.07 3.68 29.27
CA VAL A 283 -14.17 4.77 29.66
C VAL A 283 -14.44 5.11 31.12
N ARG A 284 -13.41 4.99 31.97
CA ARG A 284 -13.50 5.24 33.40
C ARG A 284 -12.41 6.20 33.87
N ASN A 285 -12.74 6.98 34.89
CA ASN A 285 -11.75 7.74 35.65
C ASN A 285 -11.30 6.86 36.83
N PHE A 286 -9.99 6.77 37.03
CA PHE A 286 -9.39 6.23 38.24
C PHE A 286 -9.39 7.29 39.35
#